data_AF-A0A8T1KVH4-F1
#
_entry.id   AF-A0A8T1KVH4-F1
#
_cell.length_a   1.000
_cell.length_b   1.000
_cell.length_c   1.000
_cell.angle_alpha   90.00
_cell.angle_beta   90.00
_cell.angle_gamma   90.00
#
_symmetry.space_group_name_H-M   'P 1'
#
loop_
_entity.id
_entity.type
_entity.pdbx_description
1 polymer ?
#
loop_
_entity_poly.entity_id
_entity_poly.type
_entity_poly.pdbx_seq_one_letter_code
_entity_poly.pdbx_strand_id
1 'polypeptide(L)' 'MKMFTGSKSAKRSWTVHYLYRVAVSEACGKAENLVLDNIVHYADPAMRVSMLSRLNLARTDYLRQAEELAHFAQSTEI' A
#
# COMPACT_ATOMS: atom_id res chain seq x y z
N MET A 1 10.92 6.15 -11.90
CA MET A 1 9.93 5.93 -10.82
C MET A 1 8.56 5.38 -11.26
N LYS A 2 8.34 4.93 -12.51
CA LYS A 2 7.05 4.34 -12.95
C LYS A 2 6.64 3.04 -12.21
N MET A 3 7.59 2.33 -11.59
CA MET A 3 7.31 1.06 -10.89
C MET A 3 6.53 1.26 -9.58
N PHE A 4 6.61 2.44 -8.97
CA PHE A 4 5.89 2.78 -7.75
C PHE A 4 4.43 3.20 -8.00
N THR A 5 4.08 3.52 -9.24
CA THR A 5 2.83 4.24 -9.54
C THR A 5 1.75 3.37 -10.21
N GLY A 6 1.94 2.06 -10.27
CA GLY A 6 0.97 1.15 -10.89
C GLY A 6 -0.11 0.70 -9.92
N SER A 7 -1.39 0.85 -10.25
CA SER A 7 -2.50 0.31 -9.44
C SER A 7 -2.41 -1.20 -9.22
N LYS A 8 -3.02 -1.67 -8.13
CA LYS A 8 -3.17 -3.11 -7.88
C LYS A 8 -3.97 -3.73 -9.03
N SER A 9 -3.44 -4.79 -9.62
CA SER A 9 -4.20 -5.61 -10.56
C SER A 9 -5.34 -6.34 -9.83
N ALA A 10 -6.53 -6.40 -10.43
CA ALA A 10 -7.67 -7.14 -9.88
C ALA A 10 -7.34 -8.64 -9.64
N LYS A 11 -6.38 -9.20 -10.39
CA LYS A 11 -5.92 -10.59 -10.24
C LYS A 11 -4.92 -10.80 -9.09
N ARG A 12 -4.51 -9.73 -8.39
CA ARG A 12 -3.50 -9.76 -7.32
C ARG A 12 -4.15 -9.44 -5.98
N SER A 13 -3.84 -10.24 -4.97
CA SER A 13 -4.23 -9.96 -3.58
C SER A 13 -3.51 -8.72 -3.04
N TRP A 14 -4.10 -8.07 -2.05
CA TRP A 14 -3.49 -6.90 -1.41
C TRP A 14 -2.19 -7.25 -0.70
N THR A 15 -2.10 -8.42 -0.07
CA THR A 15 -0.86 -8.91 0.56
C THR A 15 0.27 -9.07 -0.46
N VAL A 16 0.00 -9.67 -1.63
CA VAL A 16 1.01 -9.80 -2.69
C VAL A 16 1.36 -8.44 -3.28
N HIS A 17 0.40 -7.51 -3.37
CA HIS A 17 0.68 -6.14 -3.80
C HIS A 17 1.60 -5.40 -2.81
N TYR A 18 1.35 -5.53 -1.51
CA TYR A 18 2.20 -4.98 -0.46
C TYR A 18 3.64 -5.53 -0.55
N LEU A 19 3.82 -6.85 -0.61
CA LEU A 19 5.14 -7.46 -0.73
C LEU A 19 5.90 -6.98 -1.99
N TYR A 20 5.20 -6.84 -3.11
CA TYR A 20 5.78 -6.25 -4.33
C TYR A 20 6.27 -4.81 -4.08
N ARG A 21 5.50 -3.98 -3.36
CA ARG A 21 5.91 -2.61 -3.03
C ARG A 21 7.12 -2.57 -2.12
N VAL A 22 7.19 -3.44 -1.12
CA VAL A 22 8.35 -3.57 -0.22
C VAL A 22 9.60 -3.90 -1.05
N ALA A 23 9.54 -4.91 -1.91
CA ALA A 23 10.67 -5.30 -2.76
C ALA A 23 11.12 -4.16 -3.70
N VAL A 24 10.18 -3.39 -4.27
CA VAL A 24 10.51 -2.22 -5.10
C VAL A 24 11.15 -1.11 -4.27
N SER A 25 10.69 -0.88 -3.04
CA SER A 25 11.29 0.06 -2.08
C SER A 25 12.73 -0.31 -1.73
N GLU A 26 12.97 -1.57 -1.39
CA GLU A 26 14.31 -2.09 -1.08
C GLU A 26 15.27 -1.91 -2.26
N ALA A 27 14.83 -2.26 -3.47
CA ALA A 27 15.62 -2.10 -4.69
C ALA A 27 15.91 -0.63 -5.07
N CYS A 28 15.10 0.33 -4.56
CA CYS A 28 15.23 1.75 -4.87
C CYS A 28 15.83 2.59 -3.72
N GLY A 29 16.46 1.95 -2.73
CA GLY A 29 17.14 2.65 -1.64
C GLY A 29 16.33 2.84 -0.36
N LYS A 30 15.41 1.91 -0.06
CA LYS A 30 14.63 1.83 1.19
C LYS A 30 13.72 3.05 1.43
N ALA A 31 12.93 3.40 0.43
CA ALA A 31 11.91 4.45 0.53
C ALA A 31 10.60 3.93 1.16
N GLU A 32 10.64 3.54 2.44
CA GLU A 32 9.52 2.90 3.15
C GLU A 32 8.26 3.77 3.21
N ASN A 33 8.41 5.08 3.34
CA ASN A 33 7.30 6.05 3.29
C ASN A 33 6.55 6.00 1.95
N LEU A 34 7.25 5.71 0.84
CA LEU A 34 6.62 5.55 -0.46
C LEU A 34 5.80 4.26 -0.55
N VAL A 35 6.12 3.22 0.22
CA VAL A 35 5.28 2.01 0.24
C VAL A 35 3.89 2.34 0.77
N LEU A 36 3.83 3.09 1.87
CA LEU A 36 2.58 3.55 2.48
C LEU A 36 1.82 4.52 1.58
N ASP A 37 2.51 5.51 1.00
CA ASP A 37 1.85 6.47 0.10
C ASP A 37 1.26 5.76 -1.13
N ASN A 38 2.02 4.85 -1.75
CA ASN A 38 1.58 4.18 -2.96
C ASN A 38 0.46 3.17 -2.72
N ILE A 39 0.40 2.50 -1.57
CA ILE A 39 -0.70 1.55 -1.29
C ILE A 39 -2.04 2.28 -1.16
N VAL A 40 -2.02 3.50 -0.61
CA VAL A 40 -3.20 4.35 -0.47
C VAL A 40 -3.54 5.03 -1.80
N HIS A 41 -2.55 5.69 -2.43
CA HIS A 41 -2.78 6.55 -3.58
C HIS A 41 -3.28 5.79 -4.82
N TYR A 42 -2.82 4.54 -4.99
CA TYR A 42 -3.13 3.71 -6.15
C TYR A 42 -4.19 2.64 -5.90
N ALA A 43 -4.83 2.67 -4.74
CA ALA A 43 -6.06 1.95 -4.49
C ALA A 43 -7.20 2.50 -5.37
N ASP A 44 -8.22 1.67 -5.62
CA ASP A 44 -9.44 2.17 -6.24
C ASP A 44 -10.10 3.26 -5.36
N PRO A 45 -10.92 4.16 -5.92
CA PRO A 45 -11.40 5.33 -5.19
C PRO A 45 -12.13 5.02 -3.88
N ALA A 46 -12.91 3.92 -3.83
CA ALA A 46 -13.67 3.54 -2.64
C ALA A 46 -12.72 2.98 -1.55
N MET A 47 -11.78 2.13 -1.94
CA MET A 47 -10.78 1.59 -1.05
C MET A 47 -9.84 2.68 -0.52
N ARG A 48 -9.43 3.62 -1.37
CA ARG A 48 -8.57 4.75 -0.99
C ARG A 48 -9.19 5.58 0.12
N VAL A 49 -10.48 5.91 0.04
CA VAL A 49 -11.18 6.66 1.10
C VAL A 49 -11.18 5.87 2.40
N SER A 50 -11.44 4.57 2.32
CA SER A 50 -11.45 3.68 3.49
C SER A 50 -10.06 3.56 4.13
N MET A 51 -9.00 3.46 3.33
CA MET A 51 -7.61 3.46 3.81
C MET A 51 -7.21 4.81 4.42
N LEU A 52 -7.58 5.93 3.81
CA LEU A 52 -7.29 7.27 4.33
C LEU A 52 -7.91 7.51 5.72
N SER A 53 -9.12 6.99 5.97
CA SER A 53 -9.74 7.07 7.31
C SER A 53 -8.98 6.31 8.41
N ARG A 54 -8.12 5.36 8.02
CA ARG A 54 -7.31 4.53 8.91
C ARG A 54 -5.84 4.96 8.97
N LEU A 55 -5.44 5.91 8.11
CA LEU A 55 -4.07 6.39 8.02
C LEU A 55 -3.75 7.30 9.20
N ASN A 56 -2.69 6.97 9.93
CA ASN A 56 -2.12 7.78 10.99
C ASN A 56 -0.80 8.39 10.51
N LEU A 57 -0.84 9.70 10.24
CA LEU A 57 0.31 10.47 9.75
C LEU A 57 1.39 10.72 10.81
N ALA A 58 1.09 10.51 12.10
CA ALA A 58 2.08 10.67 13.18
C ALA A 58 2.97 9.42 13.35
N ARG A 59 2.59 8.28 12.78
CA ARG A 59 3.35 7.03 12.81
C ARG A 59 4.50 7.07 11.80
N THR A 60 5.67 6.60 12.22
CA THR A 60 6.88 6.47 11.38
C THR A 60 7.17 5.03 10.98
N ASP A 61 6.42 4.05 11.49
CA ASP A 61 6.49 2.64 11.12
C ASP A 61 5.73 2.36 9.80
N TYR A 62 6.19 3.01 8.72
CA TYR A 62 5.50 3.06 7.42
C TYR A 62 5.18 1.67 6.85
N LEU A 63 6.10 0.71 6.94
CA LEU A 63 5.89 -0.65 6.44
C LEU A 63 4.80 -1.39 7.23
N ARG A 64 4.84 -1.30 8.55
CA ARG A 64 3.84 -1.92 9.43
C ARG A 64 2.44 -1.37 9.13
N GLN A 65 2.35 -0.05 9.00
CA GLN A 65 1.08 0.59 8.69
C GLN A 65 0.58 0.23 7.27
N ALA A 66 1.48 0.11 6.29
CA ALA A 66 1.11 -0.33 4.95
C ALA A 66 0.62 -1.79 4.93
N GLU A 67 1.23 -2.67 5.73
CA GLU A 67 0.78 -4.05 5.93
C GLU A 67 -0.62 -4.11 6.55
N GLU A 68 -0.87 -3.34 7.61
CA GLU A 68 -2.20 -3.23 8.25
C GLU A 68 -3.29 -2.79 7.25
N LEU A 69 -2.99 -1.80 6.41
CA LEU A 69 -3.91 -1.34 5.36
C LEU A 69 -4.11 -2.40 4.28
N ALA A 70 -3.07 -3.14 3.89
CA ALA A 70 -3.19 -4.24 2.94
C ALA A 70 -4.10 -5.36 3.47
N HIS A 71 -3.97 -5.73 4.75
CA HIS A 71 -4.84 -6.71 5.39
C HIS A 71 -6.28 -6.24 5.49
N PHE A 72 -6.49 -4.97 5.84
CA PHE A 72 -7.81 -4.35 5.83
C PHE A 72 -8.45 -4.44 4.44
N ALA A 73 -7.76 -3.97 3.41
CA ALA A 73 -8.28 -3.99 2.04
C ALA A 73 -8.59 -5.41 1.56
N GLN A 74 -7.74 -6.38 1.91
CA GLN A 74 -7.98 -7.80 1.60
C GLN A 74 -9.26 -8.34 2.25
N SER A 75 -9.57 -7.91 3.48
CA SER A 75 -10.76 -8.35 4.21
C SER A 75 -12.07 -7.74 3.68
N THR A 76 -11.97 -6.64 2.93
CA THR A 76 -13.11 -5.91 2.36
C THR A 76 -13.36 -6.23 0.88
N GLU A 77 -12.39 -6.83 0.18
CA GLU A 77 -12.60 -7.40 -1.16
C GLU A 77 -13.39 -8.71 -1.01
N ILE A 78 -14.71 -8.62 -1.19
CA ILE A 78 -15.65 -9.77 -1.25
C ILE A 78 -15.52 -10.47 -2.61
#